data_AF-A0A6J8ARP9-F1
#
_entry.id   AF-A0A6J8ARP9-F1
#
_cell.length_a   1.000
_cell.length_b   1.000
_cell.length_c   1.000
_cell.angle_alpha   90.00
_cell.angle_beta   90.00
_cell.angle_gamma   90.00
#
_symmetry.space_group_name_H-M   'P 1'
#
loop_
_entity.id
_entity.type
_entity.pdbx_description
1 polymer ?
#
loop_
_entity_poly.entity_id
_entity_poly.type
_entity_poly.pdbx_seq_one_letter_code
_entity_poly.pdbx_strand_id
1 'polypeptide(L)'
;MTETDIAKMIAFLSKHGKYKVLTNEEYDLISYGKPLIKKEGSIPIGYTTSTPKPPTDKFSSRPPPPPPPPFRKYYHDFLGLNDQVNLGNHTHDVTGNTPTYQRPRLPIFPGDAKSEASFDMWKFEVKCLLRENLYTELIIVQCMRNSLKNQARNTLLTLPESATPHNILEKLEGIYGNVYSNETLLQSFYIEKQDEGQSIADYGMKLEGILQKAYDKGELTSEVRGDMLRTKFWSGIMDSALKNATRYKYDTIKNFDELRKEVRAIELELQISVASKPKATVTHQPVTAASDMNVLIQKLDAFNKRLDNFEGES
;
A
#
# COMPACT_ATOMS: atom_id res chain seq x y z
N MET A 1 12.52 -5.93 40.56
CA MET A 1 11.19 -6.55 40.75
C MET A 1 11.45 -7.92 41.36
N THR A 2 10.93 -8.18 42.56
CA THR A 2 11.20 -9.43 43.26
C THR A 2 10.29 -10.54 42.71
N GLU A 3 10.68 -11.80 42.90
CA GLU A 3 9.88 -12.97 42.51
C GLU A 3 8.47 -12.94 43.13
N THR A 4 8.37 -12.36 44.33
CA THR A 4 7.12 -12.11 45.04
C THR A 4 6.24 -11.05 44.36
N ASP A 5 6.84 -10.05 43.70
CA ASP A 5 6.10 -9.02 42.97
C ASP A 5 5.53 -9.57 41.65
N ILE A 6 6.28 -10.46 40.99
CA ILE A 6 5.85 -11.16 39.77
C ILE A 6 4.64 -12.05 40.08
N ALA A 7 4.69 -12.83 41.17
CA ALA A 7 3.59 -13.70 41.58
C ALA A 7 2.30 -12.93 41.89
N LYS A 8 2.41 -11.76 42.55
CA LYS A 8 1.26 -10.89 42.82
C LYS A 8 0.66 -10.32 41.53
N MET A 9 1.49 -9.96 40.56
CA MET A 9 1.04 -9.43 39.28
C MET A 9 0.32 -10.51 38.44
N ILE A 10 0.83 -11.74 38.43
CA ILE A 10 0.18 -12.89 37.75
C ILE A 10 -1.19 -13.17 38.38
N ALA A 11 -1.29 -13.21 39.71
CA ALA A 11 -2.56 -13.43 40.41
C ALA A 11 -3.57 -12.30 40.14
N PHE A 12 -3.12 -11.05 40.05
CA PHE A 12 -3.95 -9.91 39.70
C PHE A 12 -4.50 -10.01 38.27
N LEU A 13 -3.64 -10.33 37.30
CA LEU A 13 -4.02 -10.45 35.89
C LEU A 13 -4.97 -11.63 35.64
N SER A 14 -4.75 -12.78 36.27
CA SER A 14 -5.66 -13.93 36.18
C SER A 14 -7.04 -13.68 36.81
N LYS A 15 -7.14 -12.76 37.79
CA LYS A 15 -8.41 -12.44 38.47
C LYS A 15 -9.21 -11.31 37.79
N HIS A 16 -8.53 -10.41 37.08
CA HIS A 16 -9.14 -9.16 36.56
C HIS A 16 -9.01 -8.97 35.04
N GLY A 17 -8.43 -9.91 34.30
CA GLY A 17 -8.30 -9.84 32.84
C GLY A 17 -9.09 -10.92 32.10
N LYS A 18 -9.41 -10.67 30.82
CA LYS A 18 -9.86 -11.70 29.86
C LYS A 18 -8.70 -12.58 29.35
N TYR A 19 -7.50 -12.43 29.94
CA TYR A 19 -6.26 -13.01 29.46
C TYR A 19 -5.76 -14.03 30.49
N LYS A 20 -5.51 -15.27 30.03
CA LYS A 20 -4.84 -16.31 30.82
C LYS A 20 -3.34 -16.12 30.71
N VAL A 21 -2.65 -15.97 31.83
CA VAL A 21 -1.17 -16.02 31.87
C VAL A 21 -0.77 -17.49 31.74
N LEU A 22 -0.04 -17.82 30.67
CA LEU A 22 0.42 -19.17 30.39
C LEU A 22 1.64 -19.50 31.25
N THR A 23 1.71 -20.75 31.73
CA THR A 23 2.96 -21.25 32.32
C THR A 23 4.02 -21.45 31.24
N ASN A 24 5.30 -21.55 31.62
CA ASN A 24 6.38 -21.85 30.67
C ASN A 24 6.11 -23.16 29.92
N GLU A 25 5.54 -24.16 30.60
CA GLU A 25 5.16 -25.45 30.01
C GLU A 25 4.04 -25.30 28.97
N GLU A 26 3.03 -24.46 29.24
CA GLU A 26 1.95 -24.17 28.29
C GLU A 26 2.44 -23.36 27.09
N TYR A 27 3.39 -22.45 27.31
CA TYR A 27 4.04 -21.67 26.25
C TYR A 27 4.89 -22.58 25.34
N ASP A 28 5.60 -23.54 25.90
CA ASP A 28 6.41 -24.51 25.14
C ASP A 28 5.53 -25.44 24.28
N LEU A 29 4.36 -25.83 24.79
CA LEU A 29 3.38 -26.64 24.05
C LEU A 29 2.79 -25.91 22.83
N ILE A 30 2.66 -24.58 22.88
CA ILE A 30 2.09 -23.77 21.80
C ILE A 30 3.17 -23.32 20.81
N SER A 31 4.39 -23.04 21.30
CA SER A 31 5.50 -22.54 20.48
C SER A 31 6.21 -23.62 19.66
N TYR A 32 6.29 -24.84 20.17
CA TYR A 32 6.93 -25.97 19.48
C TYR A 32 5.92 -27.06 19.16
N GLY A 33 5.05 -26.79 18.18
CA GLY A 33 4.11 -27.77 17.65
C GLY A 33 4.81 -29.03 17.13
N LYS A 34 4.88 -30.10 17.95
CA LYS A 34 4.99 -31.49 17.48
C LYS A 34 4.20 -32.45 18.38
N PRO A 35 3.45 -33.39 17.78
CA PRO A 35 2.69 -34.38 18.52
C PRO A 35 3.62 -35.50 19.04
N LEU A 36 3.51 -35.79 20.33
CA LEU A 36 4.03 -37.04 20.91
C LEU A 36 3.07 -38.19 20.55
N ILE A 37 3.23 -38.77 19.36
CA ILE A 37 2.66 -40.08 19.06
C ILE A 37 3.57 -41.13 19.68
N LYS A 38 3.09 -41.78 20.74
CA LYS A 38 3.62 -43.05 21.23
C LYS A 38 3.46 -44.11 20.14
N LYS A 39 4.53 -44.87 19.89
CA LYS A 39 4.53 -46.08 19.07
C LYS A 39 3.63 -47.14 19.67
N GLU A 40 2.82 -47.79 18.82
CA GLU A 40 2.55 -49.23 18.83
C GLU A 40 1.82 -49.62 17.52
N GLY A 41 2.20 -50.74 16.88
CA GLY A 41 1.37 -51.44 15.88
C GLY A 41 1.74 -51.32 14.38
N SER A 42 2.69 -52.16 13.96
CA SER A 42 2.91 -52.82 12.64
C SER A 42 1.67 -52.96 11.71
N ILE A 43 1.71 -52.80 10.37
CA ILE A 43 2.21 -53.68 9.25
C ILE A 43 1.98 -52.95 7.87
N PRO A 44 2.69 -53.27 6.75
CA PRO A 44 3.06 -52.35 5.66
C PRO A 44 2.25 -52.55 4.34
N ILE A 45 2.68 -51.88 3.26
CA ILE A 45 2.53 -52.12 1.79
C ILE A 45 2.28 -50.75 1.12
N GLY A 46 2.90 -50.30 0.02
CA GLY A 46 3.86 -50.87 -0.92
C GLY A 46 4.21 -49.77 -1.93
N TYR A 47 5.42 -49.83 -2.48
CA TYR A 47 5.94 -48.92 -3.48
C TYR A 47 5.32 -49.20 -4.86
N THR A 48 4.84 -48.18 -5.57
CA THR A 48 4.89 -48.18 -7.04
C THR A 48 5.27 -46.79 -7.56
N THR A 49 6.40 -46.76 -8.24
CA THR A 49 6.91 -45.67 -9.06
C THR A 49 6.17 -45.65 -10.40
N SER A 50 5.59 -44.51 -10.80
CA SER A 50 5.33 -44.22 -12.21
C SER A 50 5.47 -42.74 -12.51
N THR A 51 6.57 -42.40 -13.18
CA THR A 51 6.83 -41.11 -13.82
C THR A 51 6.02 -40.96 -15.11
N PRO A 52 5.33 -39.83 -15.36
CA PRO A 52 4.82 -39.50 -16.69
C PRO A 52 5.85 -38.71 -17.50
N LYS A 53 6.06 -39.12 -18.76
CA LYS A 53 6.88 -38.44 -19.78
C LYS A 53 6.27 -37.09 -20.21
N PRO A 54 7.09 -36.10 -20.64
CA PRO A 54 6.61 -34.84 -21.17
C PRO A 54 6.17 -34.97 -22.65
N PRO A 55 5.15 -34.23 -23.11
CA PRO A 55 4.79 -34.17 -24.53
C PRO A 55 5.75 -33.25 -25.29
N THR A 56 6.30 -33.78 -26.38
CA THR A 56 6.93 -33.02 -27.46
C THR A 56 5.87 -32.28 -28.25
N ASP A 57 6.02 -30.96 -28.46
CA ASP A 57 5.31 -30.31 -29.56
C ASP A 57 6.10 -29.17 -30.20
N LYS A 58 5.87 -29.07 -31.50
CA LYS A 58 6.71 -28.44 -32.53
C LYS A 58 6.52 -26.92 -32.52
N PHE A 59 7.62 -26.17 -32.44
CA PHE A 59 7.63 -24.73 -32.67
C PHE A 59 7.37 -24.44 -34.15
N SER A 60 6.16 -24.00 -34.48
CA SER A 60 5.84 -23.32 -35.73
C SER A 60 5.80 -21.82 -35.48
N SER A 61 6.57 -21.12 -36.30
CA SER A 61 6.81 -19.68 -36.36
C SER A 61 5.54 -18.82 -36.36
N ARG A 62 5.39 -17.95 -35.35
CA ARG A 62 4.43 -16.84 -35.35
C ARG A 62 5.18 -15.51 -35.54
N PRO A 63 4.74 -14.60 -36.41
CA PRO A 63 5.42 -13.32 -36.63
C PRO A 63 5.32 -12.40 -35.40
N PRO A 64 6.26 -11.45 -35.22
CA PRO A 64 6.33 -10.60 -34.03
C PRO A 64 5.14 -9.62 -33.96
N PRO A 65 4.67 -9.27 -32.75
CA PRO A 65 3.61 -8.28 -32.59
C PRO A 65 4.12 -6.86 -32.96
N PRO A 66 3.24 -5.98 -33.47
CA PRO A 66 3.60 -4.60 -33.79
C PRO A 66 3.97 -3.79 -32.52
N PRO A 67 4.80 -2.74 -32.66
CA PRO A 67 5.25 -1.94 -31.52
C PRO A 67 4.09 -1.17 -30.86
N PRO A 68 4.17 -0.92 -29.54
CA PRO A 68 3.15 -0.17 -28.82
C PRO A 68 3.10 1.30 -29.30
N PRO A 69 1.91 1.92 -29.37
CA PRO A 69 1.80 3.33 -29.71
C PRO A 69 2.41 4.21 -28.60
N PRO A 70 2.90 5.42 -28.93
CA PRO A 70 3.59 6.27 -27.97
C PRO A 70 2.65 6.71 -26.84
N PHE A 71 3.19 6.70 -25.62
CA PHE A 71 2.58 7.20 -24.40
C PHE A 71 1.92 8.57 -24.62
N ARG A 72 0.59 8.61 -24.66
CA ARG A 72 -0.18 9.85 -24.62
C ARG A 72 -0.63 10.10 -23.19
N LYS A 73 0.06 11.00 -22.50
CA LYS A 73 -0.41 11.68 -21.30
C LYS A 73 -1.68 12.45 -21.64
N TYR A 74 -2.88 11.99 -21.25
CA TYR A 74 -4.06 12.85 -21.07
C TYR A 74 -5.01 12.24 -20.03
N TYR A 75 -4.95 12.75 -18.80
CA TYR A 75 -6.13 12.90 -17.96
C TYR A 75 -6.93 14.05 -18.56
N HIS A 76 -7.89 13.74 -19.41
CA HIS A 76 -9.07 14.52 -19.81
C HIS A 76 -9.57 13.85 -21.09
N ASP A 77 -10.76 13.24 -21.01
CA ASP A 77 -11.67 12.80 -22.11
C ASP A 77 -12.37 11.46 -21.81
N PHE A 78 -12.95 11.31 -20.61
CA PHE A 78 -13.94 10.26 -20.34
C PHE A 78 -15.37 10.84 -20.27
N LEU A 79 -15.72 11.69 -21.23
CA LEU A 79 -17.09 12.12 -21.49
C LEU A 79 -17.30 12.19 -23.01
N GLY A 80 -17.67 11.06 -23.62
CA GLY A 80 -18.16 11.08 -25.00
C GLY A 80 -17.93 9.81 -25.79
N LEU A 81 -18.72 8.77 -25.53
CA LEU A 81 -19.16 7.89 -26.61
C LEU A 81 -20.62 7.51 -26.36
N ASN A 82 -21.47 7.97 -27.27
CA ASN A 82 -22.88 7.67 -27.37
C ASN A 82 -23.03 6.31 -28.06
N ASP A 83 -23.50 5.30 -27.33
CA ASP A 83 -24.23 4.18 -27.96
C ASP A 83 -25.73 4.49 -27.82
N GLN A 84 -26.24 5.21 -28.82
CA GLN A 84 -27.66 5.36 -29.09
C GLN A 84 -28.18 4.02 -29.60
N VAL A 85 -28.79 3.22 -28.72
CA VAL A 85 -29.69 2.15 -29.18
C VAL A 85 -31.01 2.81 -29.54
N ASN A 86 -31.18 3.08 -30.82
CA ASN A 86 -32.35 3.72 -31.41
C ASN A 86 -33.50 2.71 -31.46
N LEU A 87 -34.44 2.77 -30.50
CA LEU A 87 -35.77 2.18 -30.67
C LEU A 87 -36.71 3.28 -31.19
N GLY A 88 -37.20 3.09 -32.42
CA GLY A 88 -37.90 4.09 -33.21
C GLY A 88 -39.18 4.67 -32.58
N ASN A 89 -39.38 5.96 -32.91
CA ASN A 89 -40.43 6.87 -32.46
C ASN A 89 -41.79 6.68 -33.16
N HIS A 90 -42.88 7.08 -32.47
CA HIS A 90 -43.87 8.03 -32.99
C HIS A 90 -44.52 8.81 -31.82
N THR A 91 -44.08 10.05 -31.58
CA THR A 91 -44.74 11.35 -31.93
C THR A 91 -45.79 11.84 -30.93
N HIS A 92 -45.42 12.78 -30.06
CA HIS A 92 -46.01 14.12 -30.06
C HIS A 92 -45.23 15.09 -29.15
N ASP A 93 -45.15 16.30 -29.65
CA ASP A 93 -44.44 17.49 -29.18
C ASP A 93 -45.04 18.04 -27.87
N VAL A 94 -44.22 18.25 -26.83
CA VAL A 94 -44.49 19.20 -25.74
C VAL A 94 -43.17 19.79 -25.27
N THR A 95 -43.03 21.10 -25.48
CA THR A 95 -42.08 22.00 -24.86
C THR A 95 -42.16 21.94 -23.33
N GLY A 96 -41.27 21.17 -22.74
CA GLY A 96 -41.00 21.17 -21.31
C GLY A 96 -39.55 20.79 -21.12
N ASN A 97 -38.78 21.64 -20.44
CA ASN A 97 -37.40 21.37 -20.06
C ASN A 97 -37.43 20.20 -19.04
N THR A 98 -37.58 18.97 -19.53
CA THR A 98 -37.52 17.78 -18.71
C THR A 98 -36.06 17.64 -18.28
N PRO A 99 -35.76 17.57 -16.97
CA PRO A 99 -34.41 17.24 -16.54
C PRO A 99 -34.11 15.89 -17.17
N THR A 100 -33.18 15.86 -18.12
CA THR A 100 -32.69 14.62 -18.70
C THR A 100 -31.96 13.91 -17.58
N TYR A 101 -32.64 13.00 -16.89
CA TYR A 101 -32.03 12.12 -15.90
C TYR A 101 -31.05 11.23 -16.63
N GLN A 102 -29.80 11.71 -16.74
CA GLN A 102 -28.72 10.93 -17.31
C GLN A 102 -28.57 9.68 -16.45
N ARG A 103 -28.60 8.51 -17.10
CA ARG A 103 -28.37 7.26 -16.41
C ARG A 103 -27.00 7.34 -15.71
N PRO A 104 -26.90 6.97 -14.42
CA PRO A 104 -25.64 7.02 -13.71
C PRO A 104 -24.62 6.10 -14.41
N ARG A 105 -23.36 6.51 -14.45
CA ARG A 105 -22.27 5.73 -15.03
C ARG A 105 -21.37 5.23 -13.91
N LEU A 106 -21.09 3.94 -13.91
CA LEU A 106 -20.13 3.30 -13.01
C LEU A 106 -18.87 2.92 -13.80
N PRO A 107 -17.68 2.93 -13.16
CA PRO A 107 -16.46 2.44 -13.77
C PRO A 107 -16.61 0.96 -14.14
N ILE A 108 -15.92 0.52 -15.20
CA ILE A 108 -15.98 -0.89 -15.61
C ILE A 108 -15.13 -1.73 -14.66
N PHE A 109 -15.74 -2.72 -14.00
CA PHE A 109 -15.04 -3.65 -13.12
C PHE A 109 -15.07 -5.08 -13.69
N PRO A 110 -13.93 -5.62 -14.17
CA PRO A 110 -13.87 -6.96 -14.77
C PRO A 110 -13.70 -8.10 -13.75
N GLY A 111 -13.37 -7.80 -12.49
CA GLY A 111 -13.10 -8.83 -11.48
C GLY A 111 -11.69 -9.41 -11.55
N ASP A 112 -10.71 -8.62 -11.98
CA ASP A 112 -9.29 -8.99 -11.97
C ASP A 112 -8.52 -7.99 -11.07
N ALA A 113 -7.63 -8.51 -10.22
CA ALA A 113 -6.74 -7.73 -9.38
C ALA A 113 -5.77 -6.84 -10.19
N LYS A 114 -5.55 -7.14 -11.48
CA LYS A 114 -4.73 -6.35 -12.40
C LYS A 114 -5.49 -5.28 -13.19
N SER A 115 -6.79 -5.13 -12.97
CA SER A 115 -7.61 -4.18 -13.74
C SER A 115 -7.43 -2.73 -13.27
N GLU A 116 -7.66 -1.78 -14.18
CA GLU A 116 -7.52 -0.34 -13.91
C GLU A 116 -8.47 0.16 -12.81
N ALA A 117 -9.68 -0.40 -12.74
CA ALA A 117 -10.64 -0.10 -11.68
C ALA A 117 -10.57 -1.17 -10.59
N SER A 118 -10.11 -0.80 -9.40
CA SER A 118 -10.16 -1.69 -8.24
C SER A 118 -11.61 -1.91 -7.77
N PHE A 119 -11.85 -3.04 -7.11
CA PHE A 119 -13.14 -3.30 -6.49
C PHE A 119 -13.50 -2.22 -5.46
N ASP A 120 -12.53 -1.75 -4.68
CA ASP A 120 -12.73 -0.68 -3.69
C ASP A 120 -13.23 0.62 -4.34
N MET A 121 -12.66 1.00 -5.49
CA MET A 121 -13.09 2.17 -6.26
C MET A 121 -14.52 2.00 -6.79
N TRP A 122 -14.80 0.86 -7.43
CA TRP A 122 -16.14 0.58 -7.97
C TRP A 122 -17.21 0.55 -6.87
N LYS A 123 -16.91 -0.11 -5.74
CA LYS A 123 -17.77 -0.18 -4.55
C LYS A 123 -18.04 1.20 -3.98
N PHE A 124 -17.03 2.07 -3.92
CA PHE A 124 -17.19 3.45 -3.46
C PHE A 124 -18.21 4.21 -4.32
N GLU A 125 -18.09 4.15 -5.64
CA GLU A 125 -19.03 4.79 -6.58
C GLU A 125 -20.47 4.28 -6.42
N VAL A 126 -20.66 2.96 -6.27
CA VAL A 126 -21.99 2.38 -6.01
C VAL A 126 -22.55 2.89 -4.69
N LYS A 127 -21.74 2.97 -3.63
CA LYS A 127 -22.17 3.51 -2.32
C LYS A 127 -22.56 4.99 -2.42
N CYS A 128 -21.89 5.78 -3.25
CA CYS A 128 -22.27 7.17 -3.51
C CYS A 128 -23.66 7.23 -4.18
N LEU A 129 -23.89 6.46 -5.24
CA LEU A 129 -25.19 6.41 -5.92
C LEU A 129 -26.35 6.00 -4.99
N LEU A 130 -26.11 5.01 -4.12
CA LEU A 130 -27.10 4.57 -3.14
C LEU A 130 -27.39 5.66 -2.09
N ARG A 131 -26.36 6.38 -1.63
CA ARG A 131 -26.49 7.44 -0.63
C ARG A 131 -27.24 8.65 -1.17
N GLU A 132 -26.95 9.05 -2.39
CA GLU A 132 -27.59 10.19 -3.04
C GLU A 132 -29.09 9.97 -3.28
N ASN A 133 -29.51 8.70 -3.39
CA ASN A 133 -30.91 8.29 -3.52
C ASN A 133 -31.66 9.02 -4.66
N LEU A 134 -30.92 9.38 -5.73
CA LEU A 134 -31.45 10.06 -6.90
C LEU A 134 -32.08 9.09 -7.92
N TYR A 135 -31.77 7.79 -7.80
CA TYR A 135 -32.19 6.75 -8.74
C TYR A 135 -32.91 5.62 -8.02
N THR A 136 -33.87 5.01 -8.69
CA THR A 136 -34.54 3.80 -8.17
C THR A 136 -33.56 2.63 -8.13
N GLU A 137 -33.80 1.68 -7.22
CA GLU A 137 -32.95 0.49 -7.09
C GLU A 137 -32.82 -0.28 -8.41
N LEU A 138 -33.88 -0.35 -9.22
CA LEU A 138 -33.85 -1.02 -10.53
C LEU A 138 -32.85 -0.37 -11.50
N ILE A 139 -32.78 0.97 -11.53
CA ILE A 139 -31.81 1.70 -12.36
C ILE A 139 -30.39 1.43 -11.88
N ILE A 140 -30.19 1.43 -10.56
CA ILE A 140 -28.88 1.16 -9.94
C ILE A 140 -28.43 -0.27 -10.24
N VAL A 141 -29.30 -1.27 -10.04
CA VAL A 141 -29.02 -2.68 -10.39
C VAL A 141 -28.63 -2.82 -11.85
N GLN A 142 -29.36 -2.17 -12.76
CA GLN A 142 -29.02 -2.22 -14.18
C GLN A 142 -27.67 -1.56 -14.49
N CYS A 143 -27.35 -0.45 -13.82
CA CYS A 143 -26.06 0.20 -13.94
C CYS A 143 -24.93 -0.70 -13.45
N MET A 144 -25.09 -1.31 -12.26
CA MET A 144 -24.14 -2.27 -11.70
C MET A 144 -23.92 -3.43 -12.70
N ARG A 145 -24.98 -4.07 -13.20
CA ARG A 145 -24.90 -5.16 -14.20
C ARG A 145 -24.14 -4.77 -15.47
N ASN A 146 -24.29 -3.53 -15.94
CA ASN A 146 -23.60 -3.03 -17.14
C ASN A 146 -22.12 -2.74 -16.89
N SER A 147 -21.79 -2.30 -15.68
CA SER A 147 -20.44 -1.95 -15.26
C SER A 147 -19.56 -3.17 -14.96
N LEU A 148 -20.16 -4.28 -14.54
CA LEU A 148 -19.45 -5.52 -14.28
C LEU A 148 -19.14 -6.26 -15.60
N LYS A 149 -17.92 -6.79 -15.73
CA LYS A 149 -17.49 -7.61 -16.87
C LYS A 149 -16.86 -8.91 -16.41
N ASN A 150 -16.63 -9.82 -17.35
CA ASN A 150 -15.88 -11.08 -17.16
C ASN A 150 -16.28 -11.84 -15.90
N GLN A 151 -15.31 -12.13 -15.03
CA GLN A 151 -15.52 -12.91 -13.82
C GLN A 151 -16.47 -12.21 -12.85
N ALA A 152 -16.34 -10.88 -12.68
CA ALA A 152 -17.22 -10.13 -11.80
C ALA A 152 -18.69 -10.21 -12.26
N ARG A 153 -18.95 -10.14 -13.56
CA ARG A 153 -20.32 -10.29 -14.09
C ARG A 153 -20.86 -11.71 -13.91
N ASN A 154 -20.02 -12.73 -14.09
CA ASN A 154 -20.43 -14.12 -13.94
C ASN A 154 -20.87 -14.44 -12.51
N THR A 155 -20.32 -13.75 -11.49
CA THR A 155 -20.77 -13.93 -10.09
C THR A 155 -22.26 -13.67 -9.90
N LEU A 156 -22.84 -12.78 -10.73
CA LEU A 156 -24.25 -12.41 -10.65
C LEU A 156 -25.19 -13.53 -11.10
N LEU A 157 -24.72 -14.51 -11.86
CA LEU A 157 -25.54 -15.66 -12.31
C LEU A 157 -26.01 -16.53 -11.14
N THR A 158 -25.34 -16.41 -9.99
CA THR A 158 -25.71 -17.14 -8.76
C THR A 158 -26.74 -16.42 -7.90
N LEU A 159 -27.09 -15.18 -8.27
CA LEU A 159 -28.08 -14.38 -7.56
C LEU A 159 -29.46 -14.52 -8.22
N PRO A 160 -30.56 -14.41 -7.45
CA PRO A 160 -31.90 -14.39 -8.02
C PRO A 160 -32.11 -13.13 -8.88
N GLU A 161 -33.05 -13.20 -9.83
CA GLU A 161 -33.36 -12.08 -10.72
C GLU A 161 -33.82 -10.82 -9.97
N SER A 162 -34.45 -11.02 -8.80
CA SER A 162 -34.93 -10.01 -7.86
C SER A 162 -33.83 -9.47 -6.92
N ALA A 163 -32.55 -9.77 -7.16
CA ALA A 163 -31.46 -9.29 -6.32
C ALA A 163 -31.40 -7.76 -6.27
N THR A 164 -31.31 -7.23 -5.06
CA THR A 164 -31.19 -5.79 -4.78
C THR A 164 -29.74 -5.31 -4.98
N PRO A 165 -29.48 -3.99 -5.07
CA PRO A 165 -28.11 -3.46 -5.07
C PRO A 165 -27.28 -3.97 -3.89
N HIS A 166 -27.89 -4.07 -2.71
CA HIS A 166 -27.24 -4.56 -1.49
C HIS A 166 -26.80 -6.02 -1.62
N ASN A 167 -27.64 -6.90 -2.19
CA ASN A 167 -27.26 -8.30 -2.39
C ASN A 167 -26.09 -8.44 -3.37
N ILE A 168 -26.05 -7.62 -4.42
CA ILE A 168 -24.94 -7.61 -5.38
C ILE A 168 -23.66 -7.14 -4.71
N LEU A 169 -23.73 -6.05 -3.93
CA LEU A 169 -22.58 -5.54 -3.18
C LEU A 169 -22.03 -6.58 -2.19
N GLU A 170 -22.89 -7.20 -1.39
CA GLU A 170 -22.51 -8.23 -0.43
C GLU A 170 -21.82 -9.42 -1.10
N LYS A 171 -22.38 -9.90 -2.23
CA LYS A 171 -21.79 -11.00 -3.00
C LYS A 171 -20.39 -10.66 -3.50
N LEU A 172 -20.21 -9.46 -4.07
CA LEU A 172 -18.91 -9.04 -4.60
C LEU A 172 -17.92 -8.72 -3.48
N GLU A 173 -18.38 -8.21 -2.34
CA GLU A 173 -17.57 -8.00 -1.15
C GLU A 173 -16.94 -9.31 -0.66
N GLY A 174 -17.71 -10.39 -0.64
CA GLY A 174 -17.20 -11.70 -0.22
C GLY A 174 -16.16 -12.31 -1.16
N ILE A 175 -16.09 -11.87 -2.42
CA ILE A 175 -15.19 -12.41 -3.44
C ILE A 175 -13.96 -11.50 -3.65
N TYR A 176 -14.20 -10.19 -3.75
CA TYR A 176 -13.21 -9.19 -4.13
C TYR A 176 -12.86 -8.20 -3.02
N GLY A 177 -13.65 -8.17 -1.95
CA GLY A 177 -13.42 -7.30 -0.81
C GLY A 177 -12.23 -7.73 0.03
N ASN A 178 -11.90 -6.89 1.00
CA ASN A 178 -10.77 -7.13 1.89
C ASN A 178 -11.11 -8.20 2.94
N VAL A 179 -10.55 -9.40 2.77
CA VAL A 179 -10.74 -10.53 3.69
C VAL A 179 -9.85 -10.50 4.94
N TYR A 180 -8.82 -9.64 4.98
CA TYR A 180 -7.91 -9.54 6.12
C TYR A 180 -8.63 -9.08 7.39
N SER A 181 -8.30 -9.70 8.54
CA SER A 181 -8.82 -9.26 9.84
C SER A 181 -8.26 -7.89 10.23
N ASN A 182 -8.93 -7.19 11.17
CA ASN A 182 -8.45 -5.90 11.64
C ASN A 182 -7.06 -5.99 12.27
N GLU A 183 -6.76 -7.08 12.98
CA GLU A 183 -5.45 -7.34 13.56
C GLU A 183 -4.37 -7.46 12.48
N THR A 184 -4.66 -8.15 11.38
CA THR A 184 -3.71 -8.30 10.27
C THR A 184 -3.45 -6.96 9.59
N LEU A 185 -4.50 -6.16 9.37
CA LEU A 185 -4.36 -4.82 8.80
C LEU A 185 -3.55 -3.89 9.70
N LEU A 186 -3.82 -3.90 11.01
CA LEU A 186 -3.07 -3.11 11.98
C LEU A 186 -1.61 -3.57 12.08
N GLN A 187 -1.36 -4.87 12.05
CA GLN A 187 0.00 -5.41 12.00
C GLN A 187 0.73 -4.91 10.75
N SER A 188 0.11 -5.03 9.57
CA SER A 188 0.66 -4.49 8.32
C SER A 188 0.94 -3.00 8.41
N PHE A 189 0.02 -2.22 8.98
CA PHE A 189 0.19 -0.78 9.20
C PHE A 189 1.42 -0.47 10.08
N TYR A 190 1.62 -1.21 11.18
CA TYR A 190 2.74 -0.95 12.09
C TYR A 190 4.11 -1.37 11.55
N ILE A 191 4.19 -2.38 10.68
CA ILE A 191 5.45 -2.79 10.05
C ILE A 191 5.82 -1.94 8.83
N GLU A 192 4.84 -1.28 8.21
CA GLU A 192 5.02 -0.50 6.99
C GLU A 192 6.04 0.63 7.17
N LYS A 193 6.95 0.80 6.22
CA LYS A 193 7.96 1.88 6.23
C LYS A 193 8.05 2.46 4.83
N GLN A 194 8.58 3.68 4.73
CA GLN A 194 8.86 4.26 3.43
C GLN A 194 9.86 3.37 2.69
N ASP A 195 9.52 2.99 1.46
CA ASP A 195 10.41 2.23 0.58
C ASP A 195 11.54 3.12 0.06
N GLU A 196 12.67 2.53 -0.34
CA GLU A 196 13.81 3.30 -0.87
C GLU A 196 13.40 4.05 -2.15
N GLY A 197 13.61 5.38 -2.16
CA GLY A 197 13.23 6.24 -3.28
C GLY A 197 11.73 6.50 -3.43
N GLN A 198 10.89 5.97 -2.55
CA GLN A 198 9.46 6.29 -2.52
C GLN A 198 9.23 7.72 -2.07
N SER A 199 8.34 8.45 -2.74
CA SER A 199 7.98 9.81 -2.30
C SER A 199 7.18 9.79 -0.99
N ILE A 200 7.29 10.87 -0.22
CA ILE A 200 6.49 11.03 1.01
C ILE A 200 4.98 10.99 0.73
N ALA A 201 4.54 11.51 -0.41
CA ALA A 201 3.14 11.50 -0.81
C ALA A 201 2.63 10.05 -1.01
N ASP A 202 3.39 9.24 -1.75
CA ASP A 202 3.04 7.85 -2.03
C ASP A 202 3.07 7.00 -0.75
N TYR A 203 4.07 7.23 0.11
CA TYR A 203 4.15 6.57 1.41
C TYR A 203 2.95 6.89 2.30
N GLY A 204 2.58 8.17 2.40
CA GLY A 204 1.40 8.60 3.14
C GLY A 204 0.11 7.96 2.61
N MET A 205 -0.05 7.92 1.29
CA MET A 205 -1.20 7.29 0.64
C MET A 205 -1.27 5.77 0.93
N LYS A 206 -0.13 5.08 0.90
CA LYS A 206 -0.03 3.65 1.25
C LYS A 206 -0.52 3.38 2.68
N LEU A 207 -0.06 4.19 3.64
CA LEU A 207 -0.50 4.09 5.04
C LEU A 207 -1.99 4.36 5.22
N GLU A 208 -2.50 5.43 4.60
CA GLU A 208 -3.94 5.76 4.61
C GLU A 208 -4.77 4.60 4.06
N GLY A 209 -4.36 4.00 2.94
CA GLY A 209 -5.06 2.88 2.33
C GLY A 209 -5.15 1.65 3.23
N ILE A 210 -4.09 1.32 3.97
CA ILE A 210 -4.10 0.20 4.93
C ILE A 210 -5.06 0.52 6.08
N LEU A 211 -4.95 1.71 6.67
CA LEU A 211 -5.71 2.06 7.86
C LEU A 211 -7.20 2.34 7.54
N GLN A 212 -7.51 2.82 6.35
CA GLN A 212 -8.90 3.01 5.89
C GLN A 212 -9.64 1.67 5.85
N LYS A 213 -8.99 0.58 5.42
CA LYS A 213 -9.59 -0.76 5.41
C LYS A 213 -9.95 -1.25 6.82
N ALA A 214 -9.14 -0.89 7.83
CA ALA A 214 -9.44 -1.20 9.22
C ALA A 214 -10.55 -0.31 9.78
N TYR A 215 -10.55 0.97 9.41
CA TYR A 215 -11.58 1.93 9.79
C TYR A 215 -12.97 1.54 9.27
N ASP A 216 -13.06 1.10 8.01
CA ASP A 216 -14.32 0.70 7.39
C ASP A 216 -15.01 -0.50 8.07
N LYS A 217 -14.26 -1.28 8.88
CA LYS A 217 -14.80 -2.37 9.69
C LYS A 217 -15.41 -1.90 11.02
N GLY A 218 -15.34 -0.61 11.33
CA GLY A 218 -16.06 0.01 12.46
C GLY A 218 -15.34 -0.07 13.82
N GLU A 219 -14.09 -0.52 13.86
CA GLU A 219 -13.35 -0.68 15.13
C GLU A 219 -12.47 0.54 15.50
N LEU A 220 -12.34 1.53 14.61
CA LEU A 220 -11.48 2.71 14.81
C LEU A 220 -12.31 4.00 14.74
N THR A 221 -12.06 4.93 15.66
CA THR A 221 -12.61 6.29 15.56
C THR A 221 -11.74 7.16 14.62
N SER A 222 -12.30 8.25 14.12
CA SER A 222 -11.59 9.15 13.21
C SER A 222 -10.38 9.81 13.87
N GLU A 223 -10.46 10.11 15.16
CA GLU A 223 -9.40 10.73 15.96
C GLU A 223 -8.24 9.75 16.15
N VAL A 224 -8.54 8.52 16.58
CA VAL A 224 -7.53 7.46 16.76
C VAL A 224 -6.83 7.17 15.43
N ARG A 225 -7.59 7.11 14.34
CA ARG A 225 -7.05 6.95 12.99
C ARG A 225 -6.04 8.05 12.62
N GLY A 226 -6.39 9.31 12.90
CA GLY A 226 -5.51 10.46 12.63
C GLY A 226 -4.22 10.43 13.44
N ASP A 227 -4.31 10.11 14.73
CA ASP A 227 -3.15 9.98 15.61
C ASP A 227 -2.21 8.82 15.20
N MET A 228 -2.81 7.68 14.82
CA MET A 228 -2.07 6.54 14.31
C MET A 228 -1.32 6.89 13.03
N LEU A 229 -2.00 7.51 12.06
CA LEU A 229 -1.39 7.94 10.80
C LEU A 229 -0.22 8.90 11.06
N ARG A 230 -0.44 9.95 11.86
CA ARG A 230 0.61 10.93 12.20
C ARG A 230 1.84 10.25 12.77
N THR A 231 1.66 9.43 13.79
CA THR A 231 2.74 8.76 14.52
C THR A 231 3.49 7.79 13.61
N LYS A 232 2.75 6.96 12.87
CA LYS A 232 3.34 5.93 12.03
C LYS A 232 4.04 6.52 10.81
N PHE A 233 3.42 7.50 10.15
CA PHE A 233 3.99 8.22 9.03
C PHE A 233 5.35 8.84 9.38
N TRP A 234 5.44 9.67 10.41
CA TRP A 234 6.71 10.31 10.75
C TRP A 234 7.78 9.31 11.22
N SER A 235 7.39 8.33 12.06
CA SER A 235 8.33 7.32 12.55
C SER A 235 8.84 6.38 11.46
N GLY A 236 8.06 6.16 10.40
CA GLY A 236 8.40 5.30 9.27
C GLY A 236 9.11 5.98 8.09
N ILE A 237 9.36 7.30 8.15
CA ILE A 237 10.23 8.01 7.19
C ILE A 237 11.63 7.36 7.21
N MET A 238 12.12 7.00 6.02
CA MET A 238 13.40 6.34 5.83
C MET A 238 14.56 7.33 5.77
N ASP A 239 14.37 8.47 5.09
CA ASP A 239 15.41 9.50 4.95
C ASP A 239 15.66 10.22 6.28
N SER A 240 16.85 10.00 6.85
CA SER A 240 17.30 10.63 8.09
C SER A 240 17.41 12.16 8.00
N ALA A 241 17.80 12.71 6.85
CA ALA A 241 17.93 14.16 6.67
C ALA A 241 16.55 14.83 6.72
N LEU A 242 15.60 14.28 5.97
CA LEU A 242 14.20 14.70 5.99
C LEU A 242 13.57 14.51 7.38
N LYS A 243 13.80 13.37 8.03
CA LYS A 243 13.26 13.10 9.37
C LYS A 243 13.76 14.09 10.41
N ASN A 244 15.03 14.45 10.35
CA ASN A 244 15.63 15.46 11.24
C ASN A 244 15.06 16.85 10.96
N ALA A 245 14.97 17.25 9.69
CA ALA A 245 14.43 18.55 9.28
C ALA A 245 12.95 18.73 9.68
N THR A 246 12.19 17.64 9.77
CA THR A 246 10.75 17.64 10.03
C THR A 246 10.38 17.34 11.49
N ARG A 247 11.36 17.11 12.38
CA ARG A 247 11.10 16.75 13.79
C ARG A 247 10.23 17.78 14.52
N TYR A 248 10.54 19.06 14.38
CA TYR A 248 9.77 20.12 15.03
C TYR A 248 8.33 20.20 14.49
N LYS A 249 8.14 19.89 13.20
CA LYS A 249 6.81 19.84 12.56
C LYS A 249 5.97 18.74 13.17
N TYR A 250 6.54 17.56 13.38
CA TYR A 250 5.86 16.45 14.05
C TYR A 250 5.42 16.80 15.47
N ASP A 251 6.29 17.47 16.24
CA ASP A 251 5.97 17.84 17.63
C ASP A 251 4.85 18.89 17.71
N THR A 252 4.81 19.83 16.77
CA THR A 252 3.88 20.97 16.75
C THR A 252 2.55 20.69 16.05
N ILE A 253 2.56 19.94 14.94
CA ILE A 253 1.38 19.69 14.12
C ILE A 253 0.69 18.41 14.58
N LYS A 254 -0.59 18.51 14.97
CA LYS A 254 -1.38 17.35 15.42
C LYS A 254 -2.24 16.74 14.32
N ASN A 255 -2.57 17.51 13.29
CA ASN A 255 -3.34 17.03 12.14
C ASN A 255 -2.43 16.30 11.15
N PHE A 256 -2.84 15.11 10.71
CA PHE A 256 -2.04 14.29 9.79
C PHE A 256 -1.86 14.93 8.40
N ASP A 257 -2.92 15.47 7.81
CA ASP A 257 -2.87 16.07 6.47
C ASP A 257 -1.97 17.30 6.43
N GLU A 258 -2.05 18.12 7.47
CA GLU A 258 -1.18 19.28 7.63
C GLU A 258 0.28 18.85 7.80
N LEU A 259 0.56 17.83 8.62
CA LEU A 259 1.91 17.31 8.78
C LEU A 259 2.45 16.78 7.45
N ARG A 260 1.67 15.97 6.73
CA ARG A 260 2.06 15.42 5.42
C ARG A 260 2.40 16.53 4.42
N LYS A 261 1.61 17.61 4.39
CA LYS A 261 1.85 18.77 3.53
C LYS A 261 3.20 19.43 3.84
N GLU A 262 3.49 19.69 5.11
CA GLU A 262 4.74 20.34 5.54
C GLU A 262 5.96 19.46 5.32
N VAL A 263 5.86 18.15 5.61
CA VAL A 263 6.95 17.19 5.35
C VAL A 263 7.25 17.11 3.84
N ARG A 264 6.23 17.11 2.98
CA ARG A 264 6.40 17.12 1.53
C ARG A 264 7.05 18.41 1.02
N ALA A 265 6.72 19.56 1.60
CA ALA A 265 7.38 20.82 1.24
C ALA A 265 8.89 20.75 1.51
N ILE A 266 9.28 20.25 2.70
CA ILE A 266 10.68 20.08 3.09
C ILE A 266 11.38 19.02 2.23
N GLU A 267 10.71 17.91 1.90
CA GLU A 267 11.23 16.89 0.97
C GLU A 267 11.65 17.54 -0.37
N LEU A 268 10.80 18.38 -0.94
CA LEU A 268 11.08 19.08 -2.21
C LEU A 268 12.23 20.08 -2.07
N GLU A 269 12.29 20.85 -0.97
CA GLU A 269 13.39 21.78 -0.69
C GLU A 269 14.74 21.05 -0.59
N LEU A 270 14.77 19.89 0.09
CA LEU A 270 15.96 19.07 0.19
C LEU A 270 16.40 18.52 -1.16
N GLN A 271 15.46 18.04 -1.99
CA GLN A 271 15.75 17.58 -3.35
C GLN A 271 16.36 18.69 -4.23
N ILE A 272 15.82 19.92 -4.14
CA ILE A 272 16.37 21.08 -4.84
C ILE A 272 17.79 21.38 -4.36
N SER A 273 18.03 21.38 -3.04
CA SER A 273 19.34 21.67 -2.46
C SER A 273 20.43 20.65 -2.87
N VAL A 274 20.04 19.39 -3.09
CA VAL A 274 20.92 18.34 -3.58
C VAL A 274 21.21 18.52 -5.08
N ALA A 275 20.19 18.88 -5.86
CA ALA A 275 20.32 19.14 -7.30
C ALA A 275 21.13 20.41 -7.62
N SER A 276 21.10 21.42 -6.74
CA SER A 276 21.82 22.69 -6.92
C SER A 276 23.30 22.64 -6.53
N LYS A 277 23.80 21.53 -5.95
CA LYS A 277 25.23 21.37 -5.72
C LYS A 277 25.92 21.09 -7.06
N PRO A 278 26.80 21.98 -7.57
CA PRO A 278 27.55 21.68 -8.78
C PRO A 278 28.33 20.39 -8.55
N LYS A 279 28.18 19.44 -9.48
CA LYS A 279 29.08 18.29 -9.61
C LYS A 279 30.49 18.88 -9.71
N ALA A 280 31.28 18.76 -8.65
CA ALA A 280 32.70 19.02 -8.76
C ALA A 280 33.24 18.00 -9.76
N THR A 281 33.39 18.42 -11.01
CA THR A 281 34.11 17.67 -12.02
C THR A 281 35.53 17.56 -11.51
N VAL A 282 35.85 16.42 -10.90
CA VAL A 282 37.23 16.00 -10.71
C VAL A 282 37.78 15.75 -12.10
N THR A 283 38.40 16.78 -12.68
CA THR A 283 39.28 16.61 -13.83
C THR A 283 40.44 15.75 -13.36
N HIS A 284 40.46 14.49 -13.79
CA HIS A 284 41.67 13.68 -13.74
C HIS A 284 42.70 14.32 -14.68
N GLN A 285 43.49 15.27 -14.16
CA GLN A 285 44.82 15.49 -14.69
C GLN A 285 45.69 14.29 -14.27
N PRO A 286 46.51 13.73 -15.16
CA PRO A 286 47.41 12.64 -14.80
C PRO A 286 48.42 13.17 -13.78
N VAL A 287 48.34 12.65 -12.56
CA VAL A 287 49.27 12.95 -11.46
C VAL A 287 50.60 12.26 -11.77
N THR A 288 51.63 13.05 -12.07
CA THR A 288 53.01 12.59 -12.01
C THR A 288 53.41 12.52 -10.53
N ALA A 289 53.69 11.31 -10.04
CA ALA A 289 53.98 10.99 -8.63
C ALA A 289 55.23 11.70 -8.02
N ALA A 290 55.86 12.63 -8.74
CA ALA A 290 57.03 13.38 -8.29
C ALA A 290 56.66 14.69 -7.57
N SER A 291 55.45 15.25 -7.80
CA SER A 291 55.06 16.53 -7.19
C SER A 291 54.66 16.42 -5.72
N ASP A 292 54.04 15.30 -5.34
CA ASP A 292 53.47 15.14 -3.99
C ASP A 292 54.54 14.90 -2.91
N MET A 293 55.66 14.24 -3.28
CA MET A 293 56.81 14.07 -2.39
C MET A 293 57.49 15.41 -2.07
N ASN A 294 57.62 16.31 -3.06
CA ASN A 294 58.24 17.62 -2.83
C ASN A 294 57.37 18.52 -1.93
N VAL A 295 56.04 18.42 -2.04
CA VAL A 295 55.11 19.15 -1.16
C VAL A 295 55.14 18.60 0.27
N LEU A 296 55.28 17.29 0.44
CA LEU A 296 55.43 16.66 1.76
C LEU A 296 56.78 17.02 2.40
N ILE A 297 57.88 17.02 1.64
CA ILE A 297 59.20 17.42 2.13
C ILE A 297 59.20 18.89 2.57
N GLN A 298 58.61 19.79 1.77
CA GLN A 298 58.50 21.21 2.16
C GLN A 298 57.67 21.42 3.44
N LYS A 299 56.60 20.64 3.63
CA LYS A 299 55.81 20.70 4.86
C LYS A 299 56.56 20.15 6.07
N LEU A 300 57.40 19.14 5.88
CA LEU A 300 58.26 18.58 6.94
C LEU A 300 59.35 19.57 7.35
N ASP A 301 60.01 20.21 6.39
CA ASP A 301 61.04 21.22 6.64
C ASP A 301 60.46 22.46 7.34
N ALA A 302 59.25 22.89 6.95
CA ALA A 302 58.55 23.99 7.61
C ALA A 302 58.14 23.64 9.05
N PHE A 303 57.92 22.37 9.36
CA PHE A 303 57.59 21.90 10.71
C PHE A 303 58.84 21.82 11.60
N ASN A 304 59.95 21.27 11.09
CA ASN A 304 61.22 21.22 11.84
C ASN A 304 61.74 22.62 12.17
N LYS A 305 61.62 23.57 11.24
CA LYS A 305 62.00 24.97 11.46
C LYS A 305 61.13 25.68 12.51
N ARG A 306 59.90 25.20 12.76
CA ARG A 306 59.04 25.70 13.85
C ARG A 306 59.39 25.09 15.20
N LEU A 307 59.93 23.86 15.22
CA LEU A 307 60.40 23.19 16.43
C LEU A 307 61.71 23.79 16.94
N ASP A 308 62.66 24.07 16.05
CA ASP A 308 63.94 24.72 16.43
C ASP A 308 63.73 26.13 17.02
N ASN A 309 62.69 26.84 16.56
CA ASN A 309 62.33 28.15 17.11
C ASN A 309 61.65 28.06 18.49
N PHE A 310 61.18 26.88 18.91
CA PHE A 310 60.55 26.68 20.21
C PHE A 310 61.54 26.19 21.28
N GLU A 311 62.65 25.56 20.89
CA GLU A 311 63.70 25.08 21.81
C GLU A 311 64.77 26.15 22.13
N GLY A 312 64.71 27.34 21.52
CA GLY A 312 65.65 28.44 21.72
C GLY A 312 65.25 29.53 22.73
N GLU A 313 64.06 29.45 23.34
CA GLU A 313 63.56 30.43 24.33
C GLU A 313 63.34 29.82 25.73
N SER A 314 64.26 28.98 26.20
CA SER A 314 64.34 28.53 27.61
C SER A 314 65.74 28.66 28.18
#